data_AF-A0A1G8F530-F1
#
_entry.id   AF-A0A1G8F530-F1
#
_cell.length_a   1.000
_cell.length_b   1.000
_cell.length_c   1.000
_cell.angle_alpha   90.00
_cell.angle_beta   90.00
_cell.angle_gamma   90.00
#
_symmetry.space_group_name_H-M   'P 1'
#
loop_
_entity.id
_entity.type
_entity.pdbx_description
1 polymer ?
#
loop_
_entity_poly.entity_id
_entity_poly.type
_entity_poly.pdbx_seq_one_letter_code
_entity_poly.pdbx_strand_id
1 'polypeptide(L)'
;MFGGGPHSWAQEMNIGPLCVSLFFFLSGYGLMCSYERKGAAYFKGFLSHRLGRVIFPLITAYIVTLPVYRIVVGVIDWHTVFSTFYWGGPFLRFSWYVTEIVLLYLFFYVIMRSSVSKQHKIYILTFLILLMMGVLIATKQPIWYIESLPAFMIGFWFQRYEKKICNEFLTGGGVKR
;
A
#
# COMPACT_ATOMS: atom_id res chain seq x y z
N MET A 1 -28.18 13.69 20.58
CA MET A 1 -28.51 12.67 21.60
C MET A 1 -27.69 11.45 21.30
N PHE A 2 -26.64 11.22 22.09
CA PHE A 2 -25.80 10.03 22.00
C PHE A 2 -26.52 8.89 22.71
N GLY A 3 -26.91 7.87 21.96
CA GLY A 3 -27.57 6.69 22.50
C GLY A 3 -27.08 5.42 21.80
N GLY A 4 -26.52 4.52 22.61
CA GLY A 4 -26.82 3.09 22.47
C GLY A 4 -25.72 2.16 21.98
N GLY A 5 -25.07 1.47 22.94
CA GLY A 5 -24.63 0.09 22.77
C GLY A 5 -23.17 -0.22 23.12
N PRO A 6 -22.85 -1.40 23.70
CA PRO A 6 -21.48 -1.84 24.00
C PRO A 6 -20.61 -2.14 22.75
N HIS A 7 -20.99 -1.63 21.57
CA HIS A 7 -20.29 -1.83 20.29
C HIS A 7 -19.53 -0.58 19.78
N SER A 8 -19.54 0.52 20.54
CA SER A 8 -18.86 1.78 20.17
C SER A 8 -17.35 1.61 19.94
N TRP A 9 -16.67 0.77 20.73
CA TRP A 9 -15.21 0.58 20.62
C TRP A 9 -14.77 -0.15 19.35
N ALA A 10 -15.58 -1.07 18.85
CA ALA A 10 -15.25 -1.86 17.65
C ALA A 10 -15.43 -1.05 16.35
N GLN A 11 -16.28 -0.02 16.37
CA GLN A 11 -16.49 0.89 15.25
C GLN A 11 -15.38 1.95 15.14
N GLU A 12 -14.86 2.41 16.28
CA GLU A 12 -13.74 3.37 16.36
C GLU A 12 -12.38 2.73 16.04
N MET A 13 -12.23 1.42 16.32
CA MET A 13 -11.03 0.65 15.97
C MET A 13 -11.20 -0.05 14.61
N ASN A 14 -11.38 0.71 13.53
CA ASN A 14 -11.27 0.17 12.18
C ASN A 14 -9.79 -0.14 11.88
N ILE A 15 -9.24 -1.17 12.52
CA ILE A 15 -7.83 -1.57 12.48
C ILE A 15 -7.41 -2.00 11.07
N GLY A 16 -8.36 -2.46 10.25
CA GLY A 16 -8.11 -2.91 8.88
C GLY A 16 -7.39 -1.87 8.03
N PRO A 17 -8.00 -0.70 7.76
CA PRO A 17 -7.34 0.41 7.07
C PRO A 17 -6.01 0.85 7.70
N LEU A 18 -5.90 0.89 9.03
CA LEU A 18 -4.66 1.26 9.72
C LEU A 18 -3.52 0.25 9.45
N CYS A 19 -3.81 -1.05 9.51
CA CYS A 19 -2.85 -2.11 9.17
C CYS A 19 -2.44 -2.03 7.69
N VAL A 20 -3.37 -1.71 6.80
CA VAL A 20 -3.08 -1.49 5.37
C VAL A 20 -2.16 -0.28 5.18
N SER A 21 -2.43 0.83 5.85
CA SER A 21 -1.56 2.03 5.82
C SER A 21 -0.15 1.72 6.34
N LEU A 22 -0.03 0.96 7.43
CA LEU A 22 1.27 0.49 7.93
C LEU A 22 1.99 -0.40 6.91
N PHE A 23 1.26 -1.33 6.28
CA PHE A 23 1.81 -2.17 5.21
C PHE A 23 2.29 -1.33 4.02
N PHE A 24 1.56 -0.28 3.63
CA PHE A 24 1.94 0.63 2.56
C PHE A 24 3.20 1.43 2.91
N PHE A 25 3.27 1.96 4.13
CA PHE A 25 4.45 2.63 4.65
C PHE A 25 5.70 1.73 4.59
N LEU A 26 5.61 0.52 5.14
CA LEU A 26 6.71 -0.44 5.13
C LEU A 26 7.10 -0.84 3.70
N SER A 27 6.12 -0.94 2.81
CA SER A 27 6.34 -1.26 1.39
C SER A 27 7.09 -0.15 0.68
N GLY A 28 6.70 1.11 0.85
CA GLY A 28 7.38 2.28 0.29
C GLY A 28 8.81 2.44 0.81
N TYR A 29 9.00 2.29 2.13
CA TYR A 29 10.32 2.32 2.77
C TYR A 29 11.23 1.19 2.25
N GLY A 30 10.74 -0.06 2.29
CA GLY A 30 11.50 -1.24 1.88
C GLY A 30 11.87 -1.22 0.40
N LEU A 31 11.04 -0.62 -0.45
CA LEU A 31 11.32 -0.38 -1.87
C LEU A 31 12.52 0.53 -2.05
N MET A 32 12.51 1.67 -1.39
CA MET A 32 13.56 2.67 -1.51
C MET A 32 14.89 2.15 -0.94
N CYS A 33 14.87 1.47 0.21
CA CYS A 33 16.04 0.79 0.77
C CYS A 33 16.63 -0.26 -0.17
N SER A 34 15.76 -1.05 -0.81
CA SER A 34 16.21 -2.08 -1.76
C SER A 34 16.79 -1.46 -3.03
N TYR A 35 16.21 -0.37 -3.51
CA TYR A 35 16.72 0.39 -4.65
C TYR A 35 18.09 1.02 -4.33
N GLU A 36 18.27 1.63 -3.16
CA GLU A 36 19.57 2.19 -2.76
C GLU A 36 20.66 1.11 -2.65
N ARG A 37 20.33 -0.08 -2.16
CA ARG A 37 21.31 -1.16 -1.96
C ARG A 37 21.65 -1.91 -3.24
N LYS A 38 20.66 -2.15 -4.12
CA LYS A 38 20.79 -3.05 -5.28
C LYS A 38 20.82 -2.32 -6.63
N GLY A 39 20.46 -1.03 -6.68
CA GLY A 39 20.49 -0.22 -7.90
C GLY A 39 19.74 -0.87 -9.08
N ALA A 40 20.39 -0.91 -10.25
CA ALA A 40 19.80 -1.48 -11.47
C ALA A 40 19.52 -2.99 -11.38
N ALA A 41 20.32 -3.73 -10.60
CA ALA A 41 20.11 -5.17 -10.40
C ALA A 41 18.82 -5.48 -9.62
N TYR A 42 18.26 -4.49 -8.91
CA TYR A 42 17.00 -4.63 -8.19
C TYR A 42 15.81 -4.97 -9.10
N PHE A 43 15.85 -4.49 -10.35
CA PHE A 43 14.74 -4.64 -11.28
C PHE A 43 14.63 -6.05 -11.88
N LYS A 44 15.69 -6.86 -11.79
CA LYS A 44 15.68 -8.24 -12.29
C LYS A 44 14.77 -9.10 -11.40
N GLY A 45 13.61 -9.49 -11.94
CA GLY A 45 12.60 -10.28 -11.20
C GLY A 45 11.78 -9.47 -10.18
N PHE A 46 11.85 -8.13 -10.22
CA PHE A 46 11.16 -7.25 -9.27
C PHE A 46 9.65 -7.52 -9.18
N LEU A 47 8.97 -7.50 -10.33
CA LEU A 47 7.52 -7.71 -10.40
C LEU A 47 7.14 -9.11 -9.93
N SER A 48 7.81 -10.16 -10.42
CA SER A 48 7.51 -11.55 -10.02
C SER A 48 7.64 -11.76 -8.51
N HIS A 49 8.71 -11.26 -7.89
CA HIS A 49 8.98 -11.48 -6.46
C HIS A 49 8.11 -10.63 -5.52
N ARG A 50 7.66 -9.45 -5.99
CA ARG A 50 6.79 -8.54 -5.22
C ARG A 50 5.32 -8.89 -5.42
N LEU A 51 4.88 -9.06 -6.66
CA LEU A 51 3.51 -9.45 -6.99
C LEU A 51 3.21 -10.83 -6.43
N GLY A 52 4.11 -11.82 -6.55
CA GLY A 52 3.90 -13.14 -5.97
C GLY A 52 3.64 -13.12 -4.47
N ARG A 53 4.33 -12.24 -3.72
CA ARG A 53 4.13 -12.11 -2.27
C ARG A 53 2.83 -11.42 -1.85
N VAL A 54 2.23 -10.61 -2.71
CA VAL A 54 0.94 -9.95 -2.45
C VAL A 54 -0.22 -10.79 -3.01
N ILE A 55 -0.02 -11.39 -4.18
CA ILE A 55 -1.00 -12.25 -4.87
C ILE A 55 -1.18 -13.57 -4.11
N PHE A 56 -0.14 -14.16 -3.54
CA PHE A 56 -0.26 -15.44 -2.82
C PHE A 56 -1.22 -15.35 -1.61
N PRO A 57 -1.11 -14.35 -0.70
CA PRO A 57 -2.12 -14.10 0.33
C PRO A 57 -3.51 -13.85 -0.23
N LEU A 58 -3.63 -13.11 -1.35
CA LEU A 58 -4.91 -12.83 -1.98
C LEU A 58 -5.57 -14.11 -2.51
N ILE A 59 -4.84 -14.95 -3.26
CA ILE A 59 -5.31 -16.24 -3.77
C ILE A 59 -5.70 -17.15 -2.61
N THR A 60 -4.88 -17.20 -1.56
CA THR A 60 -5.17 -18.01 -0.36
C THR A 60 -6.49 -17.55 0.28
N ALA A 61 -6.71 -16.24 0.40
CA ALA A 61 -7.96 -15.70 0.90
C ALA A 61 -9.15 -16.10 0.02
N TYR A 62 -9.05 -15.97 -1.31
CA TYR A 62 -10.11 -16.40 -2.23
C TYR A 62 -10.41 -17.91 -2.18
N ILE A 63 -9.39 -18.75 -2.05
CA ILE A 63 -9.55 -20.21 -1.92
C ILE A 63 -10.36 -20.56 -0.66
N VAL A 64 -10.19 -19.81 0.43
CA VAL A 64 -10.92 -20.03 1.68
C VAL A 64 -12.32 -19.40 1.65
N THR A 65 -12.46 -18.18 1.10
CA THR A 65 -13.73 -17.43 1.15
C THR A 65 -14.75 -17.88 0.10
N LEU A 66 -14.33 -18.31 -1.10
CA LEU A 66 -15.26 -18.72 -2.16
C LEU A 66 -16.09 -19.96 -1.78
N PRO A 67 -15.54 -21.04 -1.18
CA PRO A 67 -16.32 -22.18 -0.71
C PRO A 67 -17.31 -21.80 0.39
N VAL A 68 -16.89 -20.98 1.36
CA VAL A 68 -17.76 -20.51 2.45
C VAL A 68 -18.90 -19.66 1.89
N TYR A 69 -18.62 -18.75 0.95
CA TYR A 69 -19.64 -17.94 0.29
C TYR A 69 -20.64 -18.80 -0.50
N ARG A 70 -20.16 -19.83 -1.21
CA ARG A 70 -21.03 -20.79 -1.91
C ARG A 70 -21.99 -21.49 -0.97
N ILE A 71 -21.53 -21.88 0.23
CA ILE A 71 -22.34 -22.58 1.23
C ILE A 71 -23.40 -21.65 1.84
N VAL A 72 -23.07 -20.38 2.06
CA VAL A 72 -23.94 -19.43 2.77
C VAL A 72 -24.93 -18.70 1.83
N VAL A 73 -24.51 -18.36 0.61
CA VAL A 73 -25.27 -17.49 -0.32
C VAL A 73 -25.70 -18.20 -1.62
N GLY A 74 -25.02 -19.30 -1.99
CA GLY A 74 -25.40 -20.13 -3.14
C GLY A 74 -24.59 -19.87 -4.41
N VAL A 75 -25.12 -19.09 -5.35
CA VAL A 75 -24.59 -19.00 -6.72
C VAL A 75 -23.39 -18.04 -6.81
N ILE A 76 -22.29 -18.52 -7.39
CA ILE A 76 -21.10 -17.71 -7.68
C ILE A 76 -21.21 -17.17 -9.10
N ASP A 77 -21.31 -15.85 -9.24
CA ASP A 77 -21.12 -15.20 -10.52
C ASP A 77 -19.63 -14.92 -10.77
N TRP A 78 -19.04 -15.71 -11.68
CA TRP A 78 -17.64 -15.59 -12.06
C TRP A 78 -17.31 -14.24 -12.70
N HIS A 79 -18.25 -13.60 -13.40
CA HIS A 79 -18.02 -12.27 -13.98
C HIS A 79 -17.83 -11.23 -12.87
N THR A 80 -18.64 -11.32 -11.81
CA THR A 80 -18.46 -10.49 -10.62
C THR A 80 -17.19 -10.83 -9.84
N VAL A 81 -16.77 -12.10 -9.78
CA VAL A 81 -15.48 -12.49 -9.13
C VAL A 81 -14.28 -11.84 -9.83
N PHE A 82 -14.25 -11.83 -11.17
CA PHE A 82 -13.14 -11.20 -11.91
C PHE A 82 -13.21 -9.67 -11.89
N SER A 83 -14.39 -9.06 -11.91
CA SER A 83 -14.50 -7.59 -11.79
C SER A 83 -14.15 -7.09 -10.37
N THR A 84 -14.39 -7.90 -9.34
CA THR A 84 -14.02 -7.66 -7.94
C THR A 84 -12.51 -7.50 -7.76
N PHE A 85 -11.69 -8.15 -8.59
CA PHE A 85 -10.23 -7.96 -8.56
C PHE A 85 -9.80 -6.53 -8.83
N TYR A 86 -10.57 -5.73 -9.57
CA TYR A 86 -10.20 -4.36 -9.94
C TYR A 86 -10.70 -3.30 -8.96
N TRP A 87 -11.87 -3.49 -8.37
CA TRP A 87 -12.60 -2.45 -7.64
C TRP A 87 -12.99 -2.80 -6.21
N GLY A 88 -12.68 -4.02 -5.75
CA GLY A 88 -13.19 -4.52 -4.48
C GLY A 88 -14.68 -4.81 -4.59
N GLY A 89 -15.05 -6.08 -4.52
CA GLY A 89 -16.43 -6.52 -4.65
C GLY A 89 -16.92 -7.29 -3.42
N PRO A 90 -18.16 -7.79 -3.44
CA PRO A 90 -18.85 -8.34 -2.26
C PRO A 90 -18.16 -9.57 -1.65
N PHE A 91 -17.31 -10.25 -2.44
CA PHE A 91 -16.60 -11.46 -2.03
C PHE A 91 -15.34 -11.18 -1.20
N LEU A 92 -14.69 -10.03 -1.40
CA LEU A 92 -13.47 -9.66 -0.67
C LEU A 92 -13.39 -8.13 -0.54
N ARG A 93 -14.07 -7.59 0.49
CA ARG A 93 -14.09 -6.15 0.82
C ARG A 93 -12.71 -5.51 1.01
N PHE A 94 -11.66 -6.30 1.23
CA PHE A 94 -10.28 -5.83 1.43
C PHE A 94 -9.37 -6.04 0.21
N SER A 95 -9.87 -6.52 -0.94
CA SER A 95 -9.02 -6.73 -2.12
C SER A 95 -8.47 -5.45 -2.74
N TRP A 96 -9.07 -4.30 -2.43
CA TRP A 96 -8.69 -2.98 -2.94
C TRP A 96 -7.24 -2.57 -2.62
N TYR A 97 -6.70 -2.93 -1.44
CA TYR A 97 -5.33 -2.54 -1.12
C TYR A 97 -4.32 -3.26 -2.02
N VAL A 98 -4.69 -4.44 -2.56
CA VAL A 98 -3.82 -5.21 -3.45
C VAL A 98 -3.71 -4.51 -4.80
N THR A 99 -4.81 -4.02 -5.37
CA THR A 99 -4.73 -3.28 -6.63
C THR A 99 -3.95 -1.98 -6.48
N GLU A 100 -4.18 -1.25 -5.39
CA GLU A 100 -3.44 -0.03 -5.10
C GLU A 100 -1.94 -0.26 -4.95
N ILE A 101 -1.52 -1.23 -4.11
CA ILE A 101 -0.10 -1.48 -3.90
C ILE A 101 0.59 -1.96 -5.18
N VAL A 102 -0.13 -2.72 -6.02
CA VAL A 102 0.36 -3.15 -7.34
C VAL A 102 0.57 -1.94 -8.26
N LEU A 103 -0.38 -1.00 -8.31
CA LEU A 103 -0.22 0.24 -9.08
C LEU A 103 0.94 1.08 -8.56
N LEU A 104 1.08 1.23 -7.24
CA LEU A 104 2.20 1.94 -6.63
C LEU A 104 3.55 1.28 -6.95
N TYR A 105 3.61 -0.06 -6.99
CA TYR A 105 4.80 -0.79 -7.41
C TYR A 105 5.13 -0.59 -8.88
N LEU A 106 4.12 -0.49 -9.75
CA LEU A 106 4.32 -0.18 -11.17
C LEU A 106 4.85 1.25 -11.36
N PHE A 107 4.25 2.23 -10.67
CA PHE A 107 4.72 3.61 -10.65
C PHE A 107 6.17 3.71 -10.18
N PHE A 108 6.48 3.07 -9.05
CA PHE A 108 7.85 2.99 -8.55
C PHE A 108 8.80 2.35 -9.58
N TYR A 109 8.39 1.24 -10.20
CA TYR A 109 9.20 0.52 -11.19
C TYR A 109 9.54 1.40 -12.40
N VAL A 110 8.54 2.05 -13.00
CA VAL A 110 8.72 2.90 -14.18
C VAL A 110 9.64 4.08 -13.84
N ILE A 111 9.34 4.81 -12.76
CA ILE A 111 10.07 6.02 -12.38
C ILE A 111 11.52 5.72 -11.98
N MET A 112 11.72 4.64 -11.22
CA MET A 112 13.05 4.29 -10.74
C MET A 112 13.94 3.69 -11.84
N ARG A 113 13.35 3.17 -12.92
CA ARG A 113 14.08 2.72 -14.12
C ARG A 113 14.48 3.87 -15.04
N SER A 114 13.81 5.02 -14.99
CA SER A 114 14.13 6.18 -15.82
C SER A 114 15.54 6.71 -15.58
N SER A 115 16.17 7.31 -16.59
CA SER A 115 17.53 7.91 -16.50
C SER A 115 17.58 9.26 -15.79
N VAL A 116 16.50 9.63 -15.10
CA VAL A 116 16.34 10.90 -14.39
C VAL A 116 17.21 10.92 -13.12
N SER A 117 17.61 12.11 -12.66
CA SER A 117 18.34 12.22 -11.38
C SER A 117 17.49 11.72 -10.20
N LYS A 118 18.15 11.17 -9.18
CA LYS A 118 17.48 10.53 -8.03
C LYS A 118 16.46 11.44 -7.32
N GLN A 119 16.76 12.72 -7.18
CA GLN A 119 15.87 13.68 -6.52
C GLN A 119 14.60 13.90 -7.35
N HIS A 120 14.75 14.08 -8.66
CA HIS A 120 13.61 14.27 -9.56
C HIS A 120 12.73 13.01 -9.63
N LYS A 121 13.30 11.80 -9.54
CA LYS A 121 12.52 10.55 -9.41
C LYS A 121 11.56 10.58 -8.22
N ILE A 122 12.05 11.00 -7.05
CA ILE A 122 11.25 11.07 -5.82
C ILE A 122 10.13 12.11 -5.97
N TYR A 123 10.43 13.28 -6.55
CA TYR A 123 9.42 14.31 -6.80
C TYR A 123 8.35 13.87 -7.80
N ILE A 124 8.75 13.21 -8.90
CA ILE A 124 7.81 12.65 -9.89
C ILE A 124 6.92 11.59 -9.24
N LEU A 125 7.48 10.69 -8.43
CA LEU A 125 6.71 9.66 -7.72
C LEU A 125 5.72 10.29 -6.73
N THR A 126 6.17 11.30 -5.99
CA THR A 126 5.32 12.06 -5.06
C THR A 126 4.16 12.73 -5.81
N PHE A 127 4.45 13.42 -6.91
CA PHE A 127 3.44 14.07 -7.74
C PHE A 127 2.41 13.07 -8.29
N LEU A 128 2.87 11.91 -8.76
CA LEU A 128 1.99 10.87 -9.30
C LEU A 128 1.05 10.28 -8.23
N ILE A 129 1.54 10.10 -7.01
CA ILE A 129 0.71 9.65 -5.88
C ILE A 129 -0.31 10.72 -5.50
N LEU A 130 0.08 12.01 -5.47
CA LEU A 130 -0.85 13.11 -5.23
C LEU A 130 -1.91 13.22 -6.33
N LEU A 131 -1.52 13.01 -7.59
CA LEU A 131 -2.46 12.96 -8.71
C LEU A 131 -3.47 11.81 -8.53
N MET A 132 -2.98 10.62 -8.17
CA MET A 132 -3.83 9.46 -7.88
C MET A 132 -4.81 9.76 -6.74
N MET A 133 -4.35 10.37 -5.64
CA MET A 133 -5.21 10.83 -4.54
C MET A 133 -6.27 11.83 -5.04
N GLY A 134 -5.88 12.81 -5.86
CA GLY A 134 -6.80 13.78 -6.44
C GLY A 134 -7.89 13.14 -7.30
N VAL A 135 -7.54 12.14 -8.12
CA VAL A 135 -8.50 11.38 -8.94
C VAL A 135 -9.47 10.59 -8.05
N LEU A 136 -8.99 9.95 -6.99
CA LEU A 136 -9.85 9.20 -6.06
C LEU A 136 -10.82 10.12 -5.30
N ILE A 137 -10.37 11.31 -4.90
CA ILE A 137 -11.22 12.34 -4.28
C ILE A 137 -12.27 12.84 -5.28
N ALA A 138 -11.86 13.16 -6.52
CA ALA A 138 -12.77 13.67 -7.55
C ALA A 138 -13.85 12.64 -7.96
N THR A 139 -13.49 11.35 -7.96
CA THR A 139 -14.41 10.24 -8.23
C THR A 139 -15.20 9.79 -7.00
N LYS A 140 -15.10 10.54 -5.88
CA LYS A 140 -15.80 10.30 -4.61
C LYS A 140 -15.61 8.86 -4.09
N GLN A 141 -14.41 8.32 -4.26
CA GLN A 141 -14.09 7.00 -3.72
C GLN A 141 -14.08 7.02 -2.19
N PRO A 142 -14.35 5.87 -1.55
CA PRO A 142 -14.35 5.80 -0.10
C PRO A 142 -13.00 6.21 0.52
N ILE A 143 -13.05 6.84 1.69
CA ILE A 143 -11.87 7.42 2.38
C ILE A 143 -10.73 6.42 2.57
N TRP A 144 -11.04 5.13 2.77
CA TRP A 144 -10.04 4.08 2.97
C TRP A 144 -9.07 3.91 1.79
N TYR A 145 -9.50 4.20 0.55
CA TYR A 145 -8.62 4.22 -0.63
C TYR A 145 -7.61 5.38 -0.62
N ILE A 146 -7.91 6.44 0.12
CA ILE A 146 -7.11 7.67 0.12
C ILE A 146 -6.12 7.66 1.28
N GLU A 147 -6.45 7.04 2.42
CA GLU A 147 -5.63 7.05 3.64
C GLU A 147 -4.34 6.23 3.54
N SER A 148 -4.31 5.18 2.72
CA SER A 148 -3.14 4.28 2.54
C SER A 148 -2.03 4.93 1.71
N LEU A 149 -2.39 5.74 0.71
CA LEU A 149 -1.49 6.39 -0.24
C LEU A 149 -0.48 7.36 0.41
N PRO A 150 -0.86 8.28 1.31
CA PRO A 150 0.11 9.12 2.00
C PRO A 150 1.05 8.30 2.87
N ALA A 151 0.62 7.17 3.43
CA ALA A 151 1.50 6.31 4.22
C ALA A 151 2.63 5.72 3.36
N PHE A 152 2.33 5.26 2.14
CA PHE A 152 3.34 4.83 1.18
C PHE A 152 4.31 5.98 0.83
N MET A 153 3.78 7.18 0.62
CA MET A 153 4.56 8.39 0.34
C MET A 153 5.57 8.68 1.47
N ILE A 154 5.08 8.73 2.70
CA ILE A 154 5.91 8.96 3.89
C ILE A 154 6.96 7.86 4.01
N GLY A 155 6.65 6.61 3.69
CA GLY A 155 7.58 5.48 3.75
C GLY A 155 8.86 5.68 2.92
N PHE A 156 8.74 6.04 1.64
CA PHE A 156 9.94 6.25 0.82
C PHE A 156 10.64 7.57 1.13
N TRP A 157 9.93 8.60 1.59
CA TRP A 157 10.54 9.85 2.06
C TRP A 157 11.33 9.63 3.36
N PHE A 158 10.81 8.83 4.28
CA PHE A 158 11.48 8.49 5.54
C PHE A 158 12.84 7.87 5.28
N GLN A 159 12.93 6.95 4.32
CA GLN A 159 14.20 6.34 3.90
C GLN A 159 15.26 7.36 3.50
N ARG A 160 14.86 8.46 2.85
CA ARG A 160 15.77 9.53 2.40
C ARG A 160 16.39 10.31 3.55
N TYR A 161 15.66 10.44 4.66
CA TYR A 161 16.05 11.18 5.85
C TYR A 161 16.62 10.29 6.96
N GLU A 162 16.40 8.97 6.90
CA GLU A 162 16.91 7.99 7.88
C GLU A 162 18.40 8.19 8.16
N LYS A 163 19.23 8.35 7.12
CA LYS A 163 20.68 8.58 7.29
C LYS A 163 21.00 9.88 8.04
N LYS A 164 20.19 10.94 7.88
CA LYS A 164 20.38 12.19 8.62
C LYS A 164 19.92 12.04 10.06
N ILE A 165 18.73 11.45 10.25
CA ILE A 165 18.12 11.23 11.56
C ILE A 165 19.02 10.33 12.41
N CYS A 166 19.44 9.18 11.91
CA CYS A 166 20.36 8.28 12.63
C CYS A 166 21.67 8.97 12.97
N ASN A 167 22.23 9.77 12.05
CA ASN A 167 23.48 10.48 12.34
C ASN A 167 23.29 11.52 13.45
N GLU A 168 22.17 12.25 13.47
CA GLU A 168 21.86 13.25 14.49
C GLU A 168 21.56 12.61 15.86
N PHE A 169 20.88 11.47 15.90
CA PHE A 169 20.69 10.70 17.15
C PHE A 169 22.00 10.10 17.68
N LEU A 170 22.86 9.59 16.79
CA LEU A 170 24.14 8.96 17.18
C LEU A 170 25.22 9.99 17.54
N THR A 171 25.22 11.18 16.92
CA THR A 171 26.18 12.26 17.22
C THR A 171 25.68 13.21 18.31
N GLY A 172 24.37 13.44 18.41
CA GLY A 172 23.73 14.28 19.44
C GLY A 172 23.70 13.63 20.83
N GLY A 173 23.89 12.31 20.94
CA GLY A 173 24.07 11.61 22.22
C GLY A 173 25.46 11.75 22.85
N GLY A 174 26.43 12.34 22.13
CA GLY A 174 27.84 12.43 22.54
C GLY A 174 28.28 13.76 23.15
N VAL A 175 27.42 14.78 23.22
CA VAL A 175 27.78 16.10 23.78
C VAL A 175 26.79 16.50 24.87
N LYS A 176 26.95 15.87 26.04
CA LYS A 176 26.76 16.53 27.33
C LYS A 176 28.08 16.41 28.09
N ARG A 177 28.94 17.40 27.91
CA ARG A 177 30.00 17.75 28.87
C ARG A 177 29.64 19.09 29.47
#